data_AF-A0A945VXF6-F1
#
_entry.id   AF-A0A945VXF6-F1
#
_cell.length_a   1.000
_cell.length_b   1.000
_cell.length_c   1.000
_cell.angle_alpha   90.00
_cell.angle_beta   90.00
_cell.angle_gamma   90.00
#
_symmetry.space_group_name_H-M   'P 1'
#
loop_
_entity.id
_entity.type
_entity.pdbx_description
1 polymer ?
#
loop_
_entity_poly.entity_id
_entity_poly.type
_entity_poly.pdbx_seq_one_letter_code
_entity_poly.pdbx_strand_id
1 'polypeptide(L)'
;MRPYDKNNWKKKIDPAFDKPVKTYIKFVREIERLPNDGQVTFKDESIELNIRNNSLLPDYENKFETEMLQFNKDVGLVTEQEGDVLLDILPAIEEYNIFLIKLQKTGSRRTITRYFKLLYLRFVIQPNITPHLHSLMKFAENLPEEESKQYYARKINTFIKDMRKKHFFKFQKDFVLIFCSIFVRFTFNRIDQSNEENATKEEIEHFNKSIVISKVTGFINSTMSLISHQKDMPELLNNIEKGDDGSLFDAITTDKTLASSGSVKKRVDLALDSGDNKFLNKMGDKIAKQPLEKIALHGKTCAVLKFFWSNSIELHKLNNQELYDFLKSCGLHPPNYPEGFTKFMQRHIKLNKKN
;
A
#
# COMPACT_ATOMS: atom_id res chain seq x y z
N MET A 1 -14.19 23.75 -28.09
CA MET A 1 -13.73 22.77 -27.07
C MET A 1 -12.29 22.38 -27.39
N ARG A 2 -11.36 22.44 -26.42
CA ARG A 2 -10.00 21.91 -26.64
C ARG A 2 -10.09 20.38 -26.78
N PRO A 3 -9.31 19.75 -27.68
CA PRO A 3 -9.31 18.30 -27.83
C PRO A 3 -8.89 17.64 -26.52
N TYR A 4 -9.63 16.60 -26.12
CA TYR A 4 -9.31 15.80 -24.95
C TYR A 4 -8.06 14.95 -25.24
N ASP A 5 -6.99 15.22 -24.49
CA ASP A 5 -5.75 14.46 -24.56
C ASP A 5 -5.81 13.28 -23.57
N LYS A 6 -5.90 12.05 -24.09
CA LYS A 6 -5.95 10.80 -23.29
C LYS A 6 -4.71 10.63 -22.40
N ASN A 7 -3.61 11.31 -22.68
CA ASN A 7 -2.38 11.27 -21.88
C ASN A 7 -2.23 12.46 -20.94
N ASN A 8 -3.29 13.26 -20.71
CA ASN A 8 -3.22 14.39 -19.79
C ASN A 8 -2.85 13.99 -18.35
N TRP A 9 -3.12 12.74 -17.96
CA TRP A 9 -2.73 12.20 -16.66
C TRP A 9 -1.20 12.20 -16.47
N LYS A 10 -0.39 12.02 -17.53
CA LYS A 10 1.08 12.06 -17.49
C LYS A 10 1.64 13.41 -17.05
N LYS A 11 0.83 14.47 -17.06
CA LYS A 11 1.22 15.80 -16.55
C LYS A 11 0.96 15.93 -15.04
N LYS A 12 0.14 15.06 -14.47
CA LYS A 12 -0.35 15.14 -13.08
C LYS A 12 0.37 14.19 -12.14
N ILE A 13 0.72 13.00 -12.63
CA ILE A 13 1.47 11.96 -11.93
C ILE A 13 2.72 11.59 -12.74
N ASP A 14 3.55 10.67 -12.23
CA ASP A 14 4.74 10.18 -12.93
C ASP A 14 4.36 9.63 -14.33
N PRO A 15 4.97 10.15 -15.42
CA PRO A 15 4.67 9.75 -16.79
C PRO A 15 4.88 8.27 -17.14
N ALA A 16 5.77 7.57 -16.43
CA ALA A 16 6.10 6.15 -16.70
C ALA A 16 5.40 5.19 -15.74
N PHE A 17 4.51 5.68 -14.88
CA PHE A 17 3.95 4.89 -13.78
C PHE A 17 3.00 3.77 -14.24
N ASP A 18 2.59 3.74 -15.49
CA ASP A 18 1.89 2.58 -16.04
C ASP A 18 2.72 1.29 -15.92
N LYS A 19 4.05 1.36 -15.90
CA LYS A 19 4.94 0.19 -15.74
C LYS A 19 4.78 -0.55 -14.41
N PRO A 20 4.97 0.04 -13.21
CA PRO A 20 4.79 -0.66 -11.95
C PRO A 20 3.37 -1.19 -11.77
N VAL A 21 2.35 -0.50 -12.32
CA VAL A 21 0.98 -1.02 -12.34
C VAL A 21 0.88 -2.28 -13.20
N LYS A 22 1.49 -2.30 -14.39
CA LYS A 22 1.55 -3.49 -15.25
C LYS A 22 2.32 -4.64 -14.60
N THR A 23 3.44 -4.37 -13.92
CA THR A 23 4.19 -5.38 -13.16
C THR A 23 3.36 -5.95 -12.01
N TYR A 24 2.65 -5.10 -11.25
CA TYR A 24 1.72 -5.57 -10.22
C TYR A 24 0.57 -6.40 -10.81
N ILE A 25 0.04 -6.03 -11.98
CA ILE A 25 -0.98 -6.84 -12.68
C ILE A 25 -0.41 -8.20 -13.10
N LYS A 26 0.86 -8.28 -13.52
CA LYS A 26 1.53 -9.54 -13.82
C LYS A 26 1.60 -10.42 -12.56
N PHE A 27 2.07 -9.87 -11.45
CA PHE A 27 2.05 -10.54 -10.15
C PHE A 27 0.66 -11.04 -9.76
N VAL A 28 -0.38 -10.21 -9.88
CA VAL A 28 -1.78 -10.62 -9.61
C VAL A 28 -2.23 -11.80 -10.48
N ARG A 29 -1.78 -11.87 -11.75
CA ARG A 29 -2.07 -13.01 -12.63
C ARG A 29 -1.27 -14.26 -12.26
N GLU A 30 -0.10 -14.10 -11.67
CA GLU A 30 0.72 -15.22 -11.18
C GLU A 30 0.16 -15.80 -9.89
N ILE A 31 -0.37 -14.97 -8.98
CA ILE A 31 -1.13 -15.42 -7.81
C ILE A 31 -2.27 -16.37 -8.23
N GLU A 32 -2.99 -16.06 -9.30
CA GLU A 32 -4.07 -16.91 -9.84
C GLU A 32 -3.60 -18.29 -10.32
N ARG A 33 -2.30 -18.45 -10.56
CA ARG A 33 -1.68 -19.70 -11.03
C ARG A 33 -1.02 -20.48 -9.91
N LEU A 34 -0.93 -19.92 -8.69
CA LEU A 34 -0.32 -20.61 -7.56
C LEU A 34 -1.12 -21.89 -7.21
N PRO A 35 -0.43 -22.97 -6.80
CA PRO A 35 -1.09 -24.18 -6.32
C PRO A 35 -2.05 -23.85 -5.16
N ASN A 36 -3.30 -24.35 -5.26
CA ASN A 36 -4.42 -24.01 -4.37
C ASN A 36 -4.50 -24.88 -3.10
N ASP A 37 -3.47 -25.66 -2.82
CA ASP A 37 -3.33 -26.53 -1.66
C ASP A 37 -3.22 -25.72 -0.35
N GLY A 38 -3.01 -24.40 -0.43
CA GLY A 38 -3.35 -23.46 0.64
C GLY A 38 -2.59 -23.68 1.95
N GLN A 39 -1.49 -24.44 1.90
CA GLN A 39 -0.60 -24.63 3.02
C GLN A 39 0.78 -24.14 2.60
N VAL A 40 1.07 -22.88 2.91
CA VAL A 40 2.39 -22.66 3.50
C VAL A 40 2.29 -23.35 4.85
N THR A 41 2.74 -24.61 4.95
CA THR A 41 2.94 -25.26 6.25
C THR A 41 4.03 -24.49 6.97
N PHE A 42 3.58 -23.45 7.66
CA PHE A 42 4.26 -22.82 8.75
C PHE A 42 4.72 -23.93 9.70
N LYS A 43 6.00 -23.98 10.05
CA LYS A 43 6.47 -24.84 11.16
C LYS A 43 5.57 -24.53 12.37
N ASP A 44 5.27 -25.53 13.20
CA ASP A 44 4.39 -25.39 14.36
C ASP A 44 4.71 -24.15 15.23
N GLU A 45 5.99 -23.78 15.31
CA GLU A 45 6.48 -22.57 15.99
C GLU A 45 5.90 -21.23 15.46
N SER A 46 5.64 -21.12 14.15
CA SER A 46 5.03 -19.93 13.54
C SER A 46 3.51 -19.87 13.69
N ILE A 47 2.84 -21.03 13.75
CA ILE A 47 1.44 -21.12 14.18
C ILE A 47 1.34 -20.71 15.66
N GLU A 48 2.28 -21.16 16.51
CA GLU A 48 2.34 -20.74 17.91
C GLU A 48 2.59 -19.23 18.08
N LEU A 49 3.48 -18.63 17.27
CA LEU A 49 3.74 -17.18 17.30
C LEU A 49 2.50 -16.37 16.90
N ASN A 50 1.78 -16.80 15.85
CA ASN A 50 0.55 -16.15 15.39
C ASN A 50 -0.62 -16.35 16.38
N ILE A 51 -0.66 -17.48 17.10
CA ILE A 51 -1.62 -17.72 18.18
C ILE A 51 -1.30 -16.86 19.43
N ARG A 52 -0.01 -16.63 19.73
CA ARG A 52 0.41 -15.81 20.88
C ARG A 52 0.16 -14.32 20.69
N ASN A 53 0.18 -13.83 19.44
CA ASN A 53 -0.16 -12.45 19.13
C ASN A 53 -1.67 -12.31 18.90
N ASN A 54 -2.39 -11.81 19.92
CA ASN A 54 -3.85 -11.59 19.89
C ASN A 54 -4.38 -10.64 18.78
N SER A 55 -3.51 -10.07 17.94
CA SER A 55 -3.89 -9.18 16.84
C SER A 55 -3.14 -9.59 15.57
N LEU A 56 -3.83 -10.32 14.69
CA LEU A 56 -3.34 -10.65 13.35
C LEU A 56 -3.43 -9.45 12.38
N LEU A 57 -4.10 -8.37 12.78
CA LEU A 57 -4.33 -7.18 11.95
C LEU A 57 -3.04 -6.64 11.29
N PRO A 58 -1.91 -6.50 12.01
CA PRO A 58 -0.67 -5.96 11.45
C PRO A 58 -0.10 -6.78 10.28
N ASP A 59 -0.25 -8.10 10.31
CA ASP A 59 0.27 -8.99 9.25
C ASP A 59 -0.47 -8.80 7.92
N TYR A 60 -1.73 -8.34 7.99
CA TYR A 60 -2.59 -8.07 6.82
C TYR A 60 -2.62 -6.61 6.39
N GLU A 61 -2.02 -5.71 7.17
CA GLU A 61 -1.90 -4.32 6.75
C GLU A 61 -0.98 -4.28 5.53
N ASN A 62 -1.52 -3.92 4.36
CA ASN A 62 -0.76 -3.66 3.13
C ASN A 62 0.09 -2.38 3.27
N LYS A 63 0.82 -2.24 4.36
CA LYS A 63 1.68 -1.11 4.69
C LYS A 63 3.10 -1.48 4.33
N PHE A 64 3.65 -0.72 3.41
CA PHE A 64 4.95 -0.94 2.82
C PHE A 64 6.11 -0.54 3.77
N GLU A 65 5.83 0.16 4.86
CA GLU A 65 6.70 1.28 5.27
C GLU A 65 7.99 0.93 6.02
N THR A 66 8.03 -0.09 6.89
CA THR A 66 9.24 -0.32 7.72
C THR A 66 9.79 -1.73 7.58
N GLU A 67 8.92 -2.73 7.60
CA GLU A 67 9.36 -4.12 7.67
C GLU A 67 9.53 -4.73 6.27
N MET A 68 8.73 -4.25 5.31
CA MET A 68 8.97 -4.50 3.89
C MET A 68 10.15 -3.67 3.38
N LEU A 69 10.44 -2.50 3.94
CA LEU A 69 11.65 -1.73 3.65
C LEU A 69 12.92 -2.53 4.02
N GLN A 70 12.92 -3.10 5.23
CA GLN A 70 13.99 -3.97 5.72
C GLN A 70 14.09 -5.24 4.87
N PHE A 71 12.97 -5.87 4.53
CA PHE A 71 12.94 -7.01 3.61
C PHE A 71 13.55 -6.65 2.25
N ASN A 72 13.11 -5.55 1.63
CA ASN A 72 13.62 -5.11 0.33
C ASN A 72 15.11 -4.76 0.39
N LYS A 73 15.61 -4.17 1.49
CA LYS A 73 17.04 -3.91 1.72
C LYS A 73 17.83 -5.22 1.75
N ASP A 74 17.34 -6.20 2.49
CA ASP A 74 18.06 -7.44 2.76
C ASP A 74 17.98 -8.44 1.60
N VAL A 75 16.92 -8.39 0.78
CA VAL A 75 16.80 -9.18 -0.47
C VAL A 75 17.36 -8.47 -1.70
N GLY A 76 18.15 -7.40 -1.51
CA GLY A 76 18.78 -6.68 -2.61
C GLY A 76 17.81 -6.00 -3.57
N LEU A 77 16.53 -5.87 -3.22
CA LEU A 77 15.54 -5.08 -3.97
C LEU A 77 15.71 -3.57 -3.75
N VAL A 78 16.45 -3.21 -2.70
CA VAL A 78 16.88 -1.86 -2.35
C VAL A 78 18.34 -1.98 -1.85
N THR A 79 19.28 -1.14 -2.30
CA THR A 79 20.67 -1.22 -1.78
C THR A 79 20.73 -0.67 -0.35
N GLU A 80 21.79 -1.02 0.38
CA GLU A 80 21.98 -0.57 1.78
C GLU A 80 21.94 0.96 1.90
N GLN A 81 22.62 1.65 0.99
CA GLN A 81 22.61 3.11 0.93
C GLN A 81 21.21 3.68 0.67
N GLU A 82 20.38 2.98 -0.10
CA GLU A 82 18.99 3.37 -0.34
C GLU A 82 18.16 3.14 0.92
N GLY A 83 18.27 1.97 1.54
CA GLY A 83 17.61 1.62 2.81
C GLY A 83 17.87 2.63 3.93
N ASP A 84 19.13 3.03 4.11
CA ASP A 84 19.54 3.95 5.18
C ASP A 84 19.00 5.35 4.96
N VAL A 85 19.05 5.84 3.71
CA VAL A 85 18.42 7.11 3.33
C VAL A 85 16.93 7.10 3.66
N LEU A 86 16.25 5.95 3.52
CA LEU A 86 14.81 5.84 3.77
C LEU A 86 14.50 5.82 5.28
N LEU A 87 15.30 5.09 6.07
CA LEU A 87 15.20 5.04 7.53
C LEU A 87 15.49 6.39 8.20
N ASP A 88 16.37 7.19 7.62
CA ASP A 88 16.71 8.52 8.15
C ASP A 88 15.67 9.59 7.77
N ILE A 89 15.08 9.47 6.58
CA ILE A 89 14.15 10.46 6.04
C ILE A 89 12.79 10.42 6.72
N LEU A 90 12.24 9.23 6.97
CA LEU A 90 10.89 9.08 7.51
C LEU A 90 10.74 9.72 8.92
N PRO A 91 11.63 9.46 9.89
CA PRO A 91 11.58 10.10 11.20
C PRO A 91 11.79 11.61 11.12
N ALA A 92 12.72 12.09 10.28
CA ALA A 92 12.95 13.52 10.10
C ALA A 92 11.72 14.25 9.54
N ILE A 93 11.00 13.63 8.59
CA ILE A 93 9.72 14.13 8.09
C ILE A 93 8.64 14.05 9.18
N GLU A 94 8.59 12.98 9.97
CA GLU A 94 7.60 12.81 11.02
C GLU A 94 7.76 13.82 12.14
N GLU A 95 8.98 14.03 12.63
CA GLU A 95 9.30 15.07 13.61
C GLU A 95 8.90 16.45 13.10
N TYR A 96 9.21 16.73 11.83
CA TYR A 96 8.77 17.94 11.15
C TYR A 96 7.25 18.07 11.10
N ASN A 97 6.54 16.97 10.82
CA ASN A 97 5.09 16.93 10.76
C ASN A 97 4.46 17.16 12.13
N ILE A 98 4.97 16.52 13.18
CA ILE A 98 4.54 16.71 14.57
C ILE A 98 4.73 18.17 14.97
N PHE A 99 5.88 18.77 14.63
CA PHE A 99 6.13 20.18 14.87
C PHE A 99 5.08 21.06 14.17
N LEU A 100 4.80 20.83 12.89
CA LEU A 100 3.80 21.62 12.13
C LEU A 100 2.37 21.44 12.63
N ILE A 101 1.97 20.25 13.08
CA ILE A 101 0.65 20.02 13.69
C ILE A 101 0.55 20.79 15.02
N LYS A 102 1.60 20.76 15.85
CA LYS A 102 1.68 21.57 17.07
C LYS A 102 1.59 23.07 16.75
N LEU A 103 2.16 23.51 15.63
CA LEU A 103 2.01 24.89 15.12
C LEU A 103 0.57 25.26 14.78
N GLN A 104 -0.17 24.37 14.13
CA GLN A 104 -1.56 24.60 13.72
C GLN A 104 -2.53 24.60 14.92
N LYS A 105 -2.39 23.64 15.84
CA LYS A 105 -3.26 23.53 17.03
C LYS A 105 -3.13 24.72 17.97
N THR A 106 -1.98 25.39 18.00
CA THR A 106 -1.70 26.54 18.87
C THR A 106 -2.19 27.88 18.31
N GLY A 107 -3.30 27.88 17.56
CA GLY A 107 -3.86 29.02 16.83
C GLY A 107 -3.64 30.41 17.49
N SER A 108 -3.16 31.35 16.67
CA SER A 108 -3.16 32.82 16.84
C SER A 108 -2.60 33.50 18.10
N ARG A 109 -2.10 32.80 19.14
CA ARG A 109 -1.91 33.49 20.44
C ARG A 109 -0.76 34.49 20.60
N ARG A 110 0.08 34.76 19.58
CA ARG A 110 0.96 35.97 19.47
C ARG A 110 1.78 35.91 18.17
N THR A 111 1.86 37.01 17.43
CA THR A 111 2.70 37.19 16.22
C THR A 111 4.16 36.77 16.45
N ILE A 112 4.66 37.02 17.66
CA ILE A 112 6.01 36.67 18.11
C ILE A 112 6.23 35.14 18.09
N THR A 113 5.28 34.36 18.59
CA THR A 113 5.38 32.89 18.61
C THR A 113 5.39 32.33 17.19
N ARG A 114 4.59 32.89 16.27
CA ARG A 114 4.59 32.49 14.85
C ARG A 114 5.93 32.84 14.17
N TYR A 115 6.51 33.99 14.48
CA TYR A 115 7.83 34.42 13.98
C TYR A 115 8.96 33.51 14.48
N PHE A 116 9.05 33.22 15.78
CA PHE A 116 10.06 32.29 16.32
C PHE A 116 9.92 30.88 15.77
N LYS A 117 8.69 30.40 15.57
CA LYS A 117 8.42 29.11 14.94
C LYS A 117 8.83 29.08 13.47
N LEU A 118 8.71 30.19 12.74
CA LEU A 118 9.23 30.34 11.37
C LEU A 118 10.76 30.40 11.34
N LEU A 119 11.39 31.08 12.30
CA LEU A 119 12.84 31.07 12.46
C LEU A 119 13.35 29.67 12.75
N TYR A 120 12.75 28.94 13.70
CA TYR A 120 13.11 27.57 14.01
C TYR A 120 12.97 26.65 12.79
N LEU A 121 11.88 26.81 12.03
CA LEU A 121 11.67 26.04 10.79
C LEU A 121 12.75 26.33 9.74
N ARG A 122 13.18 27.59 9.62
CA ARG A 122 14.20 28.04 8.65
C ARG A 122 15.64 27.73 9.05
N PHE A 123 15.95 27.81 10.34
CA PHE A 123 17.32 27.74 10.85
C PHE A 123 17.66 26.41 11.51
N VAL A 124 16.67 25.60 11.87
CA VAL A 124 16.90 24.28 12.50
C VAL A 124 16.39 23.17 11.60
N ILE A 125 15.12 23.22 11.19
CA ILE A 125 14.54 22.08 10.48
C ILE A 125 14.95 22.05 8.99
N GLN A 126 14.92 23.18 8.31
CA GLN A 126 15.30 23.24 6.88
C GLN A 126 16.74 22.76 6.61
N PRO A 127 17.76 23.16 7.40
CA PRO A 127 19.12 22.63 7.26
C PRO A 127 19.20 21.11 7.48
N ASN A 128 18.33 20.54 8.33
CA ASN A 128 18.30 19.09 8.54
C ASN A 128 17.64 18.35 7.37
N ILE A 129 16.56 18.89 6.80
CA ILE A 129 15.81 18.23 5.71
C ILE A 129 16.50 18.39 4.34
N THR A 130 17.18 19.51 4.09
CA THR A 130 17.74 19.82 2.76
C THR A 130 18.78 18.78 2.27
N PRO A 131 19.72 18.29 3.09
CA PRO A 131 20.64 17.22 2.72
C PRO A 131 19.90 15.94 2.29
N HIS A 132 18.87 15.55 3.04
CA HIS A 132 18.04 14.39 2.69
C HIS A 132 17.32 14.56 1.35
N LEU A 133 16.87 15.78 1.03
CA LEU A 133 16.27 16.07 -0.28
C LEU A 133 17.28 15.96 -1.43
N HIS A 134 18.53 16.36 -1.18
CA HIS A 134 19.60 16.16 -2.16
C HIS A 134 19.95 14.68 -2.34
N SER A 135 19.94 13.89 -1.27
CA SER A 135 20.05 12.43 -1.37
C SER A 135 18.91 11.85 -2.20
N LEU A 136 17.66 12.22 -1.91
CA LEU A 136 16.50 11.75 -2.69
C LEU A 136 16.55 12.18 -4.17
N MET A 137 17.16 13.32 -4.47
CA MET A 137 17.34 13.77 -5.86
C MET A 137 18.33 12.88 -6.61
N LYS A 138 19.46 12.50 -5.99
CA LYS A 138 20.40 11.51 -6.55
C LYS A 138 19.72 10.16 -6.78
N PHE A 139 18.80 9.80 -5.89
CA PHE A 139 17.94 8.62 -6.06
C PHE A 139 17.06 8.69 -7.30
N ALA A 140 16.35 9.80 -7.46
CA ALA A 140 15.48 10.00 -8.61
C ALA A 140 16.25 9.95 -9.94
N GLU A 141 17.53 10.36 -9.97
CA GLU A 141 18.40 10.31 -11.14
C GLU A 141 18.75 8.88 -11.58
N ASN A 142 18.70 7.91 -10.66
CA ASN A 142 18.96 6.49 -10.93
C ASN A 142 17.73 5.72 -11.46
N LEU A 143 16.58 6.38 -11.61
CA LEU A 143 15.40 5.75 -12.21
C LEU A 143 15.67 5.35 -13.67
N PRO A 144 15.05 4.28 -14.20
CA PRO A 144 15.32 3.84 -15.57
C PRO A 144 14.86 4.86 -16.62
N GLU A 145 13.71 5.49 -16.39
CA GLU A 145 13.01 6.31 -17.36
C GLU A 145 13.34 7.79 -17.21
N GLU A 146 13.84 8.38 -18.29
CA GLU A 146 14.23 9.78 -18.33
C GLU A 146 13.06 10.74 -18.01
N GLU A 147 11.83 10.40 -18.42
CA GLU A 147 10.64 11.18 -18.11
C GLU A 147 10.32 11.19 -16.59
N SER A 148 10.54 10.08 -15.90
CA SER A 148 10.37 9.98 -14.44
C SER A 148 11.47 10.74 -13.70
N LYS A 149 12.74 10.62 -14.14
CA LYS A 149 13.86 11.40 -13.58
C LYS A 149 13.55 12.89 -13.61
N GLN A 150 13.17 13.40 -14.78
CA GLN A 150 12.85 14.82 -14.97
C GLN A 150 11.63 15.25 -14.14
N TYR A 151 10.61 14.41 -14.06
CA TYR A 151 9.42 14.65 -13.25
C TYR A 151 9.77 14.83 -11.76
N TYR A 152 10.49 13.87 -11.18
CA TYR A 152 10.85 13.90 -9.76
C TYR A 152 11.89 14.96 -9.43
N ALA A 153 12.92 15.15 -10.27
CA ALA A 153 13.88 16.23 -10.11
C ALA A 153 13.20 17.60 -10.08
N ARG A 154 12.21 17.84 -10.96
CA ARG A 154 11.43 19.08 -10.95
C ARG A 154 10.61 19.24 -9.67
N LYS A 155 9.96 18.17 -9.20
CA LYS A 155 9.14 18.17 -7.98
C LYS A 155 9.99 18.45 -6.74
N ILE A 156 11.11 17.75 -6.57
CA ILE A 156 12.04 17.93 -5.45
C ILE A 156 12.62 19.35 -5.46
N ASN A 157 13.09 19.85 -6.61
CA ASN A 157 13.61 21.21 -6.72
C ASN A 157 12.55 22.28 -6.41
N THR A 158 11.31 22.07 -6.85
CA THR A 158 10.19 22.96 -6.53
C THR A 158 9.93 22.96 -5.02
N PHE A 159 9.95 21.79 -4.39
CA PHE A 159 9.79 21.66 -2.95
C PHE A 159 10.90 22.38 -2.17
N ILE A 160 12.18 22.19 -2.53
CA ILE A 160 13.32 22.91 -1.93
C ILE A 160 13.16 24.44 -2.09
N LYS A 161 12.72 24.90 -3.27
CA LYS A 161 12.50 26.34 -3.53
C LYS A 161 11.31 26.88 -2.73
N ASP A 162 10.22 26.14 -2.63
CA ASP A 162 9.05 26.55 -1.85
C ASP A 162 9.35 26.53 -0.35
N MET A 163 10.15 25.56 0.15
CA MET A 163 10.75 25.52 1.50
C MET A 163 11.40 26.83 1.89
N ARG A 164 12.06 27.47 0.92
CA ARG A 164 12.75 28.74 1.13
C ARG A 164 11.81 29.95 1.11
N LYS A 165 10.55 29.82 0.65
CA LYS A 165 9.71 30.96 0.23
C LYS A 165 8.27 31.03 0.79
N LYS A 166 7.59 29.93 1.14
CA LYS A 166 6.13 29.93 1.44
C LYS A 166 5.75 29.31 2.80
N HIS A 167 4.53 29.57 3.28
CA HIS A 167 3.93 28.92 4.45
C HIS A 167 3.59 27.44 4.16
N PHE A 168 4.07 26.52 5.01
CA PHE A 168 4.37 25.12 4.67
C PHE A 168 3.26 24.08 4.78
N PHE A 169 2.04 24.47 5.15
CA PHE A 169 1.05 23.53 5.70
C PHE A 169 0.39 22.56 4.70
N LYS A 170 0.61 22.69 3.39
CA LYS A 170 -0.01 21.83 2.35
C LYS A 170 0.99 20.89 1.65
N PHE A 171 2.30 21.12 1.80
CA PHE A 171 3.35 20.45 1.02
C PHE A 171 3.83 19.11 1.60
N GLN A 172 3.44 18.79 2.84
CA GLN A 172 3.95 17.63 3.59
C GLN A 172 3.52 16.28 2.98
N LYS A 173 2.26 16.17 2.56
CA LYS A 173 1.74 14.94 1.95
C LYS A 173 2.34 14.69 0.58
N ASP A 174 2.45 15.73 -0.24
CA ASP A 174 3.04 15.63 -1.59
C ASP A 174 4.48 15.13 -1.53
N PHE A 175 5.24 15.49 -0.49
CA PHE A 175 6.63 15.05 -0.35
C PHE A 175 6.76 13.57 0.02
N VAL A 176 6.04 13.12 1.05
CA VAL A 176 5.99 11.69 1.41
C VAL A 176 5.52 10.87 0.21
N LEU A 177 4.55 11.37 -0.54
CA LEU A 177 4.07 10.72 -1.76
C LEU A 177 5.15 10.64 -2.84
N ILE A 178 5.92 11.71 -3.09
CA ILE A 178 7.04 11.69 -4.04
C ILE A 178 8.04 10.60 -3.65
N PHE A 179 8.42 10.57 -2.37
CA PHE A 179 9.34 9.59 -1.81
C PHE A 179 8.83 8.15 -1.99
N CYS A 180 7.60 7.85 -1.54
CA CYS A 180 6.98 6.54 -1.71
C CYS A 180 6.84 6.15 -3.18
N SER A 181 6.57 7.12 -4.07
CA SER A 181 6.44 6.84 -5.50
C SER A 181 7.79 6.44 -6.12
N ILE A 182 8.87 7.17 -5.84
CA ILE A 182 10.22 6.81 -6.30
C ILE A 182 10.61 5.42 -5.78
N PHE A 183 10.27 5.12 -4.54
CA PHE A 183 10.55 3.82 -3.95
C PHE A 183 9.83 2.69 -4.70
N VAL A 184 8.52 2.82 -4.89
CA VAL A 184 7.70 1.84 -5.61
C VAL A 184 8.24 1.62 -7.03
N ARG A 185 8.73 2.68 -7.68
CA ARG A 185 9.41 2.58 -8.97
C ARG A 185 10.62 1.64 -8.91
N PHE A 186 11.49 1.81 -7.93
CA PHE A 186 12.68 0.95 -7.77
C PHE A 186 12.31 -0.50 -7.51
N THR A 187 11.43 -0.75 -6.54
CA THR A 187 11.01 -2.12 -6.21
C THR A 187 10.43 -2.84 -7.42
N PHE A 188 9.47 -2.24 -8.11
CA PHE A 188 8.86 -2.89 -9.26
C PHE A 188 9.81 -2.99 -10.46
N ASN A 189 10.75 -2.05 -10.63
CA ASN A 189 11.78 -2.19 -11.65
C ASN A 189 12.73 -3.36 -11.35
N ARG A 190 13.11 -3.58 -10.08
CA ARG A 190 13.93 -4.74 -9.71
C ARG A 190 13.16 -6.06 -9.81
N ILE A 191 11.89 -6.08 -9.44
CA ILE A 191 11.00 -7.24 -9.66
C ILE A 191 10.91 -7.57 -11.16
N ASP A 192 10.82 -6.55 -12.03
CA ASP A 192 10.75 -6.75 -13.48
C ASP A 192 12.09 -7.26 -14.06
N GLN A 193 13.21 -6.92 -13.42
CA GLN A 193 14.56 -7.34 -13.80
C GLN A 193 14.99 -8.68 -13.18
N SER A 194 14.35 -9.12 -12.08
CA SER A 194 14.72 -10.34 -11.38
C SER A 194 14.29 -11.57 -12.18
N ASN A 195 15.25 -12.44 -12.50
CA ASN A 195 14.98 -13.80 -12.96
C ASN A 195 14.94 -14.74 -11.75
N GLU A 196 13.96 -15.65 -11.70
CA GLU A 196 13.72 -16.58 -10.57
C GLU A 196 14.93 -17.46 -10.20
N GLU A 197 15.93 -17.59 -11.08
CA GLU A 197 17.00 -18.58 -10.99
C GLU A 197 18.18 -18.21 -10.07
N ASN A 198 18.22 -17.00 -9.49
CA ASN A 198 19.43 -16.47 -8.84
C ASN A 198 19.31 -16.16 -7.33
N ALA A 199 18.33 -16.72 -6.62
CA ALA A 199 18.17 -16.43 -5.19
C ALA A 199 19.41 -16.89 -4.39
N THR A 200 20.04 -15.99 -3.66
CA THR A 200 21.22 -16.30 -2.83
C THR A 200 20.80 -17.09 -1.59
N LYS A 201 21.77 -17.76 -0.96
CA LYS A 201 21.51 -18.51 0.28
C LYS A 201 21.07 -17.58 1.42
N GLU A 202 21.65 -16.38 1.52
CA GLU A 202 21.24 -15.40 2.52
C GLU A 202 19.80 -14.91 2.30
N GLU A 203 19.40 -14.71 1.05
CA GLU A 203 18.03 -14.33 0.68
C GLU A 203 17.01 -15.39 1.13
N ILE A 204 17.32 -16.67 0.91
CA ILE A 204 16.48 -17.80 1.33
C ILE A 204 16.40 -17.88 2.86
N GLU A 205 17.53 -17.74 3.57
CA GLU A 205 17.55 -17.76 5.04
C GLU A 205 16.75 -16.61 5.65
N HIS A 206 16.81 -15.41 5.06
CA HIS A 206 16.02 -14.27 5.53
C HIS A 206 14.53 -14.45 5.22
N PHE A 207 14.18 -14.90 4.01
CA PHE A 207 12.79 -15.20 3.66
C PHE A 207 12.18 -16.20 4.64
N ASN A 208 12.97 -17.18 5.08
CA ASN A 208 12.55 -18.18 6.06
C ASN A 208 12.32 -17.64 7.48
N LYS A 209 12.61 -16.36 7.76
CA LYS A 209 12.26 -15.74 9.05
C LYS A 209 10.74 -15.67 9.17
N SER A 210 10.18 -16.23 10.26
CA SER A 210 8.73 -16.30 10.50
C SER A 210 8.00 -14.96 10.30
N ILE A 211 8.61 -13.84 10.71
CA ILE A 211 8.02 -12.51 10.60
C ILE A 211 7.88 -12.05 9.13
N VAL A 212 8.83 -12.46 8.27
CA VAL A 212 8.86 -12.13 6.85
C VAL A 212 7.83 -12.96 6.10
N ILE A 213 7.83 -14.28 6.33
CA ILE A 213 6.80 -15.18 5.76
C ILE A 213 5.40 -14.70 6.14
N SER A 214 5.18 -14.32 7.40
CA SER A 214 3.87 -13.83 7.87
C SER A 214 3.39 -12.62 7.05
N LYS A 215 4.24 -11.62 6.85
CA LYS A 215 3.89 -10.40 6.10
C LYS A 215 3.69 -10.63 4.62
N VAL A 216 4.56 -11.44 4.00
CA VAL A 216 4.40 -11.80 2.59
C VAL A 216 3.08 -12.56 2.38
N THR A 217 2.79 -13.50 3.27
CA THR A 217 1.53 -14.26 3.25
C THR A 217 0.33 -13.35 3.48
N GLY A 218 0.39 -12.45 4.46
CA GLY A 218 -0.66 -11.49 4.74
C GLY A 218 -0.91 -10.52 3.58
N PHE A 219 0.14 -10.08 2.88
CA PHE A 219 0.02 -9.28 1.65
C PHE A 219 -0.66 -10.05 0.51
N ILE A 220 -0.25 -11.30 0.29
CA ILE A 220 -0.86 -12.19 -0.72
C ILE A 220 -2.34 -12.43 -0.38
N ASN A 221 -2.65 -12.79 0.86
CA ASN A 221 -4.02 -13.03 1.33
C ASN A 221 -4.88 -11.77 1.22
N SER A 222 -4.34 -10.61 1.59
CA SER A 222 -5.02 -9.32 1.42
C SER A 222 -5.31 -9.01 -0.05
N THR A 223 -4.37 -9.31 -0.95
CA THR A 223 -4.54 -9.15 -2.40
C THR A 223 -5.59 -10.13 -2.96
N MET A 224 -5.54 -11.41 -2.56
CA MET A 224 -6.53 -12.41 -2.96
C MET A 224 -7.94 -12.01 -2.51
N SER A 225 -8.10 -11.58 -1.26
CA SER A 225 -9.37 -11.08 -0.74
C SER A 225 -9.90 -9.89 -1.55
N LEU A 226 -9.03 -8.96 -1.97
CA LEU A 226 -9.45 -7.85 -2.82
C LEU A 226 -9.93 -8.30 -4.20
N ILE A 227 -9.30 -9.30 -4.78
CA ILE A 227 -9.67 -9.84 -6.09
C ILE A 227 -10.99 -10.59 -6.02
N SER A 228 -11.19 -11.42 -5.00
CA SER A 228 -12.35 -12.30 -4.87
C SER A 228 -13.56 -11.66 -4.22
N HIS A 229 -13.33 -10.74 -3.28
CA HIS A 229 -14.37 -10.17 -2.42
C HIS A 229 -14.45 -8.64 -2.49
N GLN A 230 -13.50 -7.96 -3.17
CA GLN A 230 -13.39 -6.49 -3.22
C GLN A 230 -13.27 -5.81 -1.85
N LYS A 231 -12.88 -6.59 -0.84
CA LYS A 231 -12.56 -6.17 0.53
C LYS A 231 -11.17 -6.69 0.84
N ASP A 232 -10.35 -5.87 1.49
CA ASP A 232 -9.04 -6.33 1.96
C ASP A 232 -9.20 -7.09 3.28
N MET A 233 -8.18 -7.85 3.67
CA MET A 233 -8.21 -8.62 4.92
C MET A 233 -8.43 -7.73 6.16
N PRO A 234 -7.81 -6.55 6.30
CA PRO A 234 -8.11 -5.64 7.40
C PRO A 234 -9.58 -5.20 7.46
N GLU A 235 -10.22 -4.90 6.32
CA GLU A 235 -11.64 -4.57 6.26
C GLU A 235 -12.52 -5.75 6.68
N LEU A 236 -12.18 -6.98 6.24
CA LEU A 236 -12.89 -8.19 6.64
C LEU A 236 -12.78 -8.43 8.15
N LEU A 237 -11.57 -8.44 8.70
CA LEU A 237 -11.31 -8.64 10.13
C LEU A 237 -12.04 -7.60 10.99
N ASN A 238 -12.01 -6.33 10.60
CA ASN A 238 -12.74 -5.26 11.31
C ASN A 238 -14.27 -5.44 11.29
N ASN A 239 -14.83 -6.10 10.28
CA ASN A 239 -16.26 -6.41 10.23
C ASN A 239 -16.58 -7.67 11.04
N ILE A 240 -15.67 -8.64 11.10
CA ILE A 240 -15.80 -9.83 11.96
C ILE A 240 -15.87 -9.42 13.43
N GLU A 241 -15.02 -8.49 13.87
CA GLU A 241 -15.07 -7.92 15.23
C GLU A 241 -16.41 -7.26 15.56
N LYS A 242 -17.21 -6.89 14.54
CA LYS A 242 -18.55 -6.33 14.69
C LYS A 242 -19.67 -7.36 14.55
N GLY A 243 -19.33 -8.65 14.45
CA GLY A 243 -20.28 -9.75 14.33
C GLY A 243 -20.76 -10.05 12.90
N ASP A 244 -20.06 -9.59 11.86
CA ASP A 244 -20.41 -9.92 10.47
C ASP A 244 -19.89 -11.30 10.05
N ASP A 245 -20.72 -12.33 10.22
CA ASP A 245 -20.45 -13.70 9.75
C ASP A 245 -20.17 -13.74 8.24
N GLY A 246 -20.71 -12.82 7.44
CA GLY A 246 -20.43 -12.73 6.00
C GLY A 246 -18.95 -12.46 5.71
N SER A 247 -18.38 -11.46 6.41
CA SER A 247 -16.96 -11.14 6.30
C SER A 247 -16.07 -12.26 6.89
N LEU A 248 -16.55 -12.99 7.90
CA LEU A 248 -15.87 -14.18 8.42
C LEU A 248 -15.73 -15.26 7.35
N PHE A 249 -16.83 -15.59 6.66
CA PHE A 249 -16.81 -16.60 5.62
C PHE A 249 -15.87 -16.22 4.46
N ASP A 250 -15.87 -14.95 4.06
CA ASP A 250 -14.99 -14.47 2.99
C ASP A 250 -13.52 -14.47 3.42
N ALA A 251 -13.21 -14.10 4.67
CA ALA A 251 -11.85 -14.17 5.21
C ALA A 251 -11.31 -15.60 5.28
N ILE A 252 -12.10 -16.55 5.78
CA ILE A 252 -11.69 -17.97 5.92
C ILE A 252 -11.53 -18.65 4.56
N THR A 253 -12.25 -18.20 3.53
CA THR A 253 -12.03 -18.69 2.15
C THR A 253 -10.62 -18.36 1.67
N THR A 254 -10.05 -17.26 2.16
CA THR A 254 -8.71 -16.79 1.77
C THR A 254 -7.63 -17.31 2.71
N ASP A 255 -7.83 -17.21 4.03
CA ASP A 255 -6.92 -17.72 5.05
C ASP A 255 -7.65 -18.64 6.04
N LYS A 256 -7.45 -19.94 5.85
CA LYS A 256 -8.10 -20.99 6.66
C LYS A 256 -7.57 -21.03 8.09
N THR A 257 -6.36 -20.54 8.34
CA THR A 257 -5.77 -20.52 9.69
C THR A 257 -6.55 -19.60 10.64
N LEU A 258 -7.33 -18.66 10.08
CA LEU A 258 -8.17 -17.77 10.85
C LEU A 258 -9.22 -18.50 11.67
N ALA A 259 -9.68 -19.68 11.23
CA ALA A 259 -10.63 -20.51 11.97
C ALA A 259 -10.20 -20.77 13.42
N SER A 260 -8.88 -20.81 13.67
CA SER A 260 -8.27 -21.09 14.96
C SER A 260 -7.81 -19.83 15.71
N SER A 261 -8.15 -18.63 15.25
CA SER A 261 -7.60 -17.37 15.75
C SER A 261 -8.66 -16.37 16.26
N GLY A 262 -8.31 -15.63 17.31
CA GLY A 262 -9.02 -14.42 17.75
C GLY A 262 -10.54 -14.53 17.84
N SER A 263 -11.24 -13.55 17.25
CA SER A 263 -12.70 -13.46 17.24
C SER A 263 -13.39 -14.48 16.34
N VAL A 264 -12.68 -15.01 15.34
CA VAL A 264 -13.19 -16.09 14.50
C VAL A 264 -13.32 -17.36 15.33
N LYS A 265 -12.27 -17.78 16.05
CA LYS A 265 -12.31 -18.94 16.94
C LYS A 265 -13.44 -18.83 17.96
N LYS A 266 -13.58 -17.68 18.62
CA LYS A 266 -14.68 -17.44 19.57
C LYS A 266 -16.05 -17.65 18.93
N ARG A 267 -16.26 -17.17 17.70
CA ARG A 267 -17.53 -17.34 16.97
C ARG A 267 -17.78 -18.80 16.60
N VAL A 268 -16.73 -19.55 16.27
CA VAL A 268 -16.78 -20.99 15.98
C VAL A 268 -17.11 -21.80 17.24
N ASP A 269 -16.44 -21.54 18.35
CA ASP A 269 -16.71 -22.18 19.65
C ASP A 269 -18.17 -21.95 20.06
N LEU A 270 -18.67 -20.71 19.95
CA LEU A 270 -20.08 -20.40 20.19
C LEU A 270 -21.04 -21.16 19.27
N ALA A 271 -20.68 -21.36 18.00
CA ALA A 271 -21.50 -22.12 17.06
C ALA A 271 -21.56 -23.61 17.43
N LEU A 272 -20.44 -24.18 17.89
CA LEU A 272 -20.34 -25.55 18.37
C LEU A 272 -21.17 -25.75 19.64
N ASP A 273 -21.01 -24.87 20.62
CA ASP A 273 -21.72 -24.93 21.90
C ASP A 273 -23.24 -24.79 21.75
N SER A 274 -23.67 -23.91 20.82
CA SER A 274 -25.09 -23.65 20.56
C SER A 274 -25.73 -24.59 19.53
N GLY A 275 -24.95 -25.44 18.86
CA GLY A 275 -25.43 -26.30 17.78
C GLY A 275 -25.91 -25.53 16.53
N ASP A 276 -25.29 -24.38 16.20
CA ASP A 276 -25.58 -23.57 15.00
C ASP A 276 -25.07 -24.28 13.73
N ASN A 277 -25.76 -25.36 13.36
CA ASN A 277 -25.42 -26.20 12.21
C ASN A 277 -25.41 -25.41 10.89
N LYS A 278 -26.21 -24.34 10.79
CA LYS A 278 -26.25 -23.49 9.59
C LYS A 278 -24.93 -22.74 9.42
N PHE A 279 -24.40 -22.18 10.51
CA PHE A 279 -23.09 -21.54 10.49
C PHE A 279 -21.98 -22.56 10.19
N LEU A 280 -21.97 -23.69 10.91
CA LEU A 280 -20.92 -24.72 10.77
C LEU A 280 -20.86 -25.30 9.35
N ASN A 281 -22.01 -25.63 8.76
CA ASN A 281 -22.07 -26.12 7.37
C ASN A 281 -21.53 -25.07 6.39
N LYS A 282 -21.95 -23.80 6.55
CA LYS A 282 -21.49 -22.71 5.68
C LYS A 282 -19.99 -22.44 5.84
N MET A 283 -19.44 -22.60 7.04
CA MET A 283 -18.01 -22.51 7.29
C MET A 283 -17.26 -23.66 6.60
N GLY A 284 -17.74 -24.90 6.73
CA GLY A 284 -17.18 -26.06 6.04
C GLY A 284 -17.16 -25.86 4.51
N ASP A 285 -18.27 -25.40 3.94
CA ASP A 285 -18.39 -25.09 2.51
C ASP A 285 -17.39 -24.02 2.05
N LYS A 286 -17.05 -23.07 2.93
CA LYS A 286 -16.14 -21.96 2.63
C LYS A 286 -14.67 -22.38 2.75
N ILE A 287 -14.34 -23.22 3.73
CA ILE A 287 -13.00 -23.82 3.89
C ILE A 287 -12.65 -24.73 2.70
N ALA A 288 -13.65 -25.41 2.14
CA ALA A 288 -13.47 -26.27 0.98
C ALA A 288 -13.18 -25.49 -0.33
N LYS A 289 -13.53 -24.20 -0.40
CA LYS A 289 -13.36 -23.37 -1.60
C LYS A 289 -11.94 -22.84 -1.74
N GLN A 290 -11.58 -22.52 -2.98
CA GLN A 290 -10.31 -21.87 -3.27
C GLN A 290 -10.49 -20.35 -3.26
N PRO A 291 -9.53 -19.57 -2.73
CA PRO A 291 -9.64 -18.12 -2.62
C PRO A 291 -9.99 -17.44 -3.94
N LEU A 292 -9.38 -17.89 -5.05
CA LEU A 292 -9.53 -17.30 -6.38
C LEU A 292 -10.44 -18.12 -7.33
N GLU A 293 -11.18 -19.10 -6.81
CA GLU A 293 -12.14 -19.90 -7.60
C GLU A 293 -13.19 -19.00 -8.30
N LYS A 294 -13.56 -17.92 -7.64
CA LYS A 294 -14.47 -16.90 -8.16
C LYS A 294 -13.88 -15.51 -7.98
N ILE A 295 -13.37 -14.96 -9.07
CA ILE A 295 -12.92 -13.57 -9.12
C ILE A 295 -14.14 -12.64 -9.17
N ALA A 296 -14.19 -11.64 -8.28
CA ALA A 296 -15.24 -10.63 -8.35
C ALA A 296 -15.12 -9.82 -9.64
N LEU A 297 -16.26 -9.43 -10.20
CA LEU A 297 -16.30 -8.53 -11.36
C LEU A 297 -15.54 -7.23 -11.02
N HIS A 298 -14.51 -6.87 -11.78
CA HIS A 298 -13.60 -5.75 -11.49
C HIS A 298 -12.72 -5.90 -10.23
N GLY A 299 -12.55 -7.10 -9.68
CA GLY A 299 -11.70 -7.38 -8.51
C GLY A 299 -10.25 -6.92 -8.69
N LYS A 300 -9.64 -7.22 -9.84
CA LYS A 300 -8.29 -6.73 -10.21
C LYS A 300 -8.19 -5.21 -10.22
N THR A 301 -9.21 -4.55 -10.75
CA THR A 301 -9.29 -3.09 -10.76
C THR A 301 -9.38 -2.55 -9.33
N CYS A 302 -10.15 -3.21 -8.45
CA CYS A 302 -10.24 -2.85 -7.04
C CYS A 302 -8.88 -3.01 -6.33
N ALA A 303 -8.18 -4.13 -6.56
CA ALA A 303 -6.87 -4.40 -5.98
C ALA A 303 -5.83 -3.34 -6.38
N VAL A 304 -5.72 -3.08 -7.68
CA VAL A 304 -4.82 -2.02 -8.22
C VAL A 304 -5.18 -0.67 -7.61
N LEU A 305 -6.46 -0.29 -7.61
CA LEU A 305 -6.86 1.01 -7.08
C LEU A 305 -6.52 1.11 -5.60
N LYS A 306 -6.91 0.16 -4.74
CA LYS A 306 -6.62 0.25 -3.31
C LYS A 306 -5.13 0.27 -3.01
N PHE A 307 -4.33 -0.57 -3.69
CA PHE A 307 -2.88 -0.60 -3.49
C PHE A 307 -2.23 0.74 -3.85
N PHE A 308 -2.64 1.33 -4.97
CA PHE A 308 -2.00 2.52 -5.53
C PHE A 308 -2.68 3.86 -5.19
N TRP A 309 -3.81 3.86 -4.46
CA TRP A 309 -4.62 5.07 -4.23
C TRP A 309 -3.92 6.16 -3.41
N SER A 310 -3.49 5.81 -2.20
CA SER A 310 -2.91 6.74 -1.23
C SER A 310 -1.44 6.51 -0.95
N ASN A 311 -0.92 5.31 -1.22
CA ASN A 311 0.38 4.90 -0.69
C ASN A 311 1.52 5.05 -1.72
N SER A 312 1.23 5.29 -3.00
CA SER A 312 2.28 5.05 -4.03
C SER A 312 2.22 5.83 -5.36
N ILE A 313 1.09 6.43 -5.79
CA ILE A 313 1.05 7.11 -7.12
C ILE A 313 0.26 8.40 -7.16
N GLU A 314 -0.23 8.87 -6.03
CA GLU A 314 -1.11 10.05 -6.06
C GLU A 314 -2.31 9.86 -7.02
N LEU A 315 -2.82 8.63 -7.24
CA LEU A 315 -3.93 8.37 -8.19
C LEU A 315 -5.16 9.24 -7.87
N HIS A 316 -5.31 9.63 -6.61
CA HIS A 316 -6.28 10.61 -6.14
C HIS A 316 -6.18 12.01 -6.79
N LYS A 317 -5.10 12.32 -7.52
CA LYS A 317 -4.90 13.56 -8.30
C LYS A 317 -5.55 13.50 -9.69
N LEU A 318 -5.89 12.30 -10.16
CA LEU A 318 -6.56 12.11 -11.44
C LEU A 318 -8.07 12.31 -11.26
N ASN A 319 -8.72 12.98 -12.22
CA ASN A 319 -10.18 12.97 -12.26
C ASN A 319 -10.70 11.61 -12.77
N ASN A 320 -12.01 11.36 -12.64
CA ASN A 320 -12.58 10.05 -13.00
C ASN A 320 -12.33 9.64 -14.46
N GLN A 321 -12.32 10.59 -15.41
CA GLN A 321 -12.06 10.29 -16.82
C GLN A 321 -10.58 9.91 -17.02
N GLU A 322 -9.67 10.71 -16.49
CA GLU A 322 -8.22 10.47 -16.55
C GLU A 322 -7.84 9.14 -15.89
N LEU A 323 -8.43 8.84 -14.74
CA LEU A 323 -8.21 7.60 -14.02
C LEU A 323 -8.75 6.40 -14.82
N TYR A 324 -9.94 6.53 -15.41
CA TYR A 324 -10.53 5.47 -16.25
C TYR A 324 -9.63 5.15 -17.44
N ASP A 325 -9.17 6.17 -18.15
CA ASP A 325 -8.29 6.01 -19.31
C ASP A 325 -6.91 5.46 -18.91
N PHE A 326 -6.35 5.91 -17.78
CA PHE A 326 -5.12 5.36 -17.20
C PHE A 326 -5.26 3.86 -16.92
N LEU A 327 -6.29 3.45 -16.19
CA LEU A 327 -6.52 2.03 -15.85
C LEU A 327 -6.66 1.16 -17.11
N LYS A 328 -7.37 1.65 -18.13
CA LYS A 328 -7.47 0.96 -19.43
C LYS A 328 -6.12 0.85 -20.12
N SER A 329 -5.29 1.90 -20.09
CA SER A 329 -3.94 1.88 -20.68
C SER A 329 -3.01 0.86 -20.00
N CYS A 330 -3.28 0.53 -18.73
CA CYS A 330 -2.59 -0.52 -17.98
C CYS A 330 -3.12 -1.93 -18.25
N GLY A 331 -4.13 -2.10 -19.11
CA GLY A 331 -4.72 -3.40 -19.46
C GLY A 331 -5.77 -3.90 -18.46
N LEU A 332 -6.37 -3.01 -17.67
CA LEU A 332 -7.51 -3.35 -16.81
C LEU A 332 -8.85 -3.11 -17.52
N HIS A 333 -9.89 -3.74 -16.98
CA HIS A 333 -11.27 -3.58 -17.44
C HIS A 333 -12.13 -2.95 -16.34
N PRO A 334 -11.98 -1.63 -16.08
CA PRO A 334 -12.83 -0.93 -15.14
C PRO A 334 -14.29 -0.92 -15.59
N PRO A 335 -15.26 -0.76 -14.67
CA PRO A 335 -16.67 -0.63 -15.01
C PRO A 335 -16.92 0.51 -16.00
N ASN A 336 -17.96 0.40 -16.83
CA ASN A 336 -18.26 1.39 -17.87
C ASN A 336 -18.35 2.83 -17.33
N TYR A 337 -17.61 3.74 -17.96
CA TYR A 337 -17.65 5.18 -17.68
C TYR A 337 -18.80 5.84 -18.47
N PRO A 338 -19.49 6.87 -17.95
CA PRO A 338 -19.24 7.56 -16.67
C PRO A 338 -19.89 6.94 -15.43
N GLU A 339 -21.10 6.39 -15.56
CA GLU A 339 -21.94 6.07 -14.40
C GLU A 339 -21.45 4.88 -13.59
N GLY A 340 -21.14 3.77 -14.27
CA GLY A 340 -20.68 2.53 -13.62
C GLY A 340 -19.37 2.75 -12.88
N PHE A 341 -18.41 3.42 -13.53
CA PHE A 341 -17.13 3.75 -12.93
C PHE A 341 -17.27 4.68 -11.71
N THR A 342 -18.11 5.71 -11.81
CA THR A 342 -18.31 6.67 -10.70
C THR A 342 -18.92 5.98 -9.47
N LYS A 343 -19.94 5.13 -9.66
CA LYS A 343 -20.53 4.34 -8.56
C LYS A 343 -19.51 3.40 -7.92
N PHE A 344 -18.68 2.76 -8.74
CA PHE A 344 -17.60 1.89 -8.27
C PHE A 344 -16.58 2.64 -7.41
N MET A 345 -16.11 3.80 -7.85
CA MET A 345 -15.18 4.65 -7.09
C MET A 345 -15.78 5.10 -5.75
N GLN A 346 -17.06 5.47 -5.71
CA GLN A 346 -17.74 5.84 -4.47
C GLN A 346 -17.78 4.69 -3.47
N ARG A 347 -18.00 3.46 -3.95
CA ARG A 347 -18.11 2.27 -3.11
C ARG A 347 -16.77 1.84 -2.52
N HIS A 348 -15.70 1.77 -3.33
CA HIS A 348 -14.46 1.10 -2.93
C HIS A 348 -13.36 2.03 -2.43
N ILE A 349 -13.39 3.29 -2.87
CA ILE A 349 -12.30 4.23 -2.61
C ILE A 349 -12.71 5.35 -1.64
N LYS A 350 -13.99 5.39 -1.22
CA LYS A 350 -14.58 6.40 -0.33
C LYS A 350 -13.97 7.77 -0.64
N LEU A 351 -14.25 8.29 -1.84
CA LEU A 351 -13.95 9.68 -2.17
C LEU A 351 -14.57 10.54 -1.07
N ASN A 352 -13.76 11.10 -0.18
CA ASN A 352 -14.23 12.06 0.80
C ASN A 352 -14.97 13.14 0.00
N LYS A 353 -16.30 13.21 0.14
CA LYS A 353 -17.08 14.38 -0.24
C LYS A 353 -16.59 15.53 0.64
N LYS A 354 -15.48 16.14 0.26
CA LYS A 354 -15.15 17.49 0.70
C LYS A 354 -15.43 18.40 -0.47
N ASN A 355 -16.62 18.99 -0.39
CA ASN A 355 -16.96 20.26 -1.01
C ASN A 355 -15.88 21.30 -0.70
#